data_AF-A0A8T5F6P9-F1
#
_entry.id   AF-A0A8T5F6P9-F1
#
_cell.length_a   1.000
_cell.length_b   1.000
_cell.length_c   1.000
_cell.angle_alpha   90.00
_cell.angle_beta   90.00
_cell.angle_gamma   90.00
#
_symmetry.space_group_name_H-M   'P 1'
#
loop_
_entity.id
_entity.type
_entity.pdbx_description
1 polymer ?
#
loop_
_entity_poly.entity_id
_entity_poly.type
_entity_poly.pdbx_seq_one_letter_code
_entity_poly.pdbx_strand_id
1 'polypeptide(L)'
;MKFINSLFANLLGNKTIRDKKQREFEEIINSINNEFTPEPISDEKELQGQLTIFLKTRFPQKNIQREVSIGRGNRVDVVVQQRFAFELKVPRNRIDLRNLESQLSEYVETYQNICSIVLILDQSLLAIAQEYAGKYQTNCNARTIILGGGVKRNQKRRKSHTSPRHQKRYSTGIRIGTKSNKIVQGIQEVMKIIESFSQSDTKPTKQKNQSKNRKQKKYHDDDPFGLNKFTDNFKINSESFFDLDKKE
;
A
#
# COMPACT_ATOMS: atom_id res chain seq x y z
N MET A 1 48.88 -20.10 18.90
CA MET A 1 47.72 -20.93 18.49
C MET A 1 46.37 -20.57 19.13
N LYS A 2 46.29 -20.06 20.37
CA LYS A 2 44.99 -19.74 21.02
C LYS A 2 44.19 -18.58 20.36
N PHE A 3 44.88 -17.57 19.82
CA PHE A 3 44.24 -16.42 19.16
C PHE A 3 43.50 -16.78 17.86
N ILE A 4 44.10 -17.66 17.05
CA ILE A 4 43.52 -18.05 15.76
C ILE A 4 42.22 -18.84 15.98
N ASN A 5 42.22 -19.78 16.92
CA ASN A 5 41.03 -20.58 17.23
C ASN A 5 39.87 -19.73 17.77
N SER A 6 40.15 -18.70 18.57
CA SER A 6 39.13 -17.77 19.07
C SER A 6 38.51 -16.93 17.95
N LEU A 7 39.31 -16.51 16.95
CA LEU A 7 38.83 -15.72 15.82
C LEU A 7 37.91 -16.55 14.91
N PHE A 8 38.29 -17.80 14.64
CA PHE A 8 37.47 -18.72 13.84
C PHE A 8 36.14 -19.09 14.53
N ALA A 9 36.16 -19.35 15.84
CA ALA A 9 34.93 -19.64 16.59
C ALA A 9 33.94 -18.46 16.55
N ASN A 10 34.43 -17.23 16.73
CA ASN A 10 33.61 -16.02 16.63
C ASN A 10 33.06 -15.80 15.22
N LEU A 11 33.87 -16.03 14.18
CA LEU A 11 33.44 -15.90 12.78
C LEU A 11 32.33 -16.91 12.44
N LEU A 12 32.47 -18.16 12.88
CA LEU A 12 31.46 -19.22 12.67
C LEU A 12 30.17 -18.94 13.45
N GLY A 13 30.29 -18.46 14.70
CA GLY A 13 29.15 -18.03 15.51
C GLY A 13 28.37 -16.89 14.84
N ASN A 14 29.07 -15.86 14.36
CA ASN A 14 28.47 -14.71 13.68
C ASN A 14 27.81 -15.09 12.35
N LYS A 15 28.40 -16.01 11.58
CA LYS A 15 27.78 -16.55 10.37
C LYS A 15 26.46 -17.26 10.71
N THR A 16 26.49 -18.15 11.69
CA THR A 16 25.30 -18.93 12.12
C THR A 16 24.15 -18.02 12.58
N ILE A 17 24.48 -16.95 13.31
CA ILE A 17 23.50 -15.95 13.76
C ILE A 17 22.89 -15.20 12.57
N ARG A 18 23.70 -14.74 11.62
CA ARG A 18 23.20 -14.07 10.40
C ARG A 18 22.29 -14.99 9.59
N ASP A 19 22.68 -16.24 9.41
CA ASP A 19 21.89 -17.22 8.68
C ASP A 19 20.54 -17.48 9.36
N LYS A 20 20.51 -17.55 10.70
CA LYS A 20 19.26 -17.68 11.46
C LYS A 20 18.36 -16.46 11.26
N LYS A 21 18.91 -15.25 11.37
CA LYS A 21 18.18 -13.99 11.20
C LYS A 21 17.57 -13.89 9.79
N GLN A 22 18.33 -14.29 8.77
CA GLN A 22 17.83 -14.31 7.39
C GLN A 22 16.69 -15.32 7.23
N ARG A 23 16.81 -16.54 7.77
CA ARG A 23 15.73 -17.52 7.73
C ARG A 23 14.44 -17.03 8.38
N GLU A 24 14.54 -16.38 9.54
CA GLU A 24 13.38 -15.79 10.21
C GLU A 24 12.73 -14.67 9.39
N PHE A 25 13.53 -13.84 8.71
CA PHE A 25 13.02 -12.79 7.83
C PHE A 25 12.28 -13.38 6.62
N GLU A 26 12.87 -14.38 5.97
CA GLU A 26 12.24 -15.08 4.83
C GLU A 26 10.96 -15.81 5.25
N GLU A 27 10.92 -16.40 6.45
CA GLU A 27 9.70 -17.03 6.99
C GLU A 27 8.54 -16.01 7.11
N ILE A 28 8.82 -14.80 7.61
CA ILE A 28 7.83 -13.73 7.71
C ILE A 28 7.37 -13.29 6.32
N ILE A 29 8.30 -13.02 5.40
CA ILE A 29 7.99 -12.62 4.01
C ILE A 29 7.12 -13.68 3.32
N ASN A 30 7.51 -14.95 3.43
CA ASN A 30 6.77 -16.05 2.82
C ASN A 30 5.36 -16.18 3.40
N SER A 31 5.21 -16.00 4.71
CA SER A 31 3.89 -16.01 5.36
C SER A 31 3.00 -14.88 4.85
N ILE A 32 3.55 -13.66 4.73
CA ILE A 32 2.81 -12.53 4.14
C ILE A 32 2.42 -12.85 2.69
N ASN A 33 3.39 -13.24 1.85
CA ASN A 33 3.14 -13.47 0.43
C ASN A 33 2.11 -14.59 0.16
N ASN A 34 2.06 -15.61 1.01
CA ASN A 34 1.22 -16.78 0.79
C ASN A 34 -0.14 -16.72 1.50
N GLU A 35 -0.22 -16.06 2.65
CA GLU A 35 -1.39 -16.13 3.55
C GLU A 35 -2.06 -14.77 3.75
N PHE A 36 -1.32 -13.65 3.64
CA PHE A 36 -1.91 -12.32 3.85
C PHE A 36 -2.70 -11.87 2.62
N THR A 37 -4.03 -11.81 2.77
CA THR A 37 -4.93 -11.20 1.79
C THR A 37 -5.58 -9.98 2.44
N PRO A 38 -5.22 -8.74 2.06
CA PRO A 38 -5.84 -7.57 2.65
C PRO A 38 -7.31 -7.48 2.25
N GLU A 39 -8.15 -7.07 3.20
CA GLU A 39 -9.53 -6.66 2.95
C GLU A 39 -9.56 -5.30 2.23
N PRO A 40 -10.69 -4.88 1.64
CA PRO A 40 -10.82 -3.55 1.08
C PRO A 40 -10.39 -2.46 2.09
N ILE A 41 -9.60 -1.51 1.62
CA ILE A 41 -9.06 -0.41 2.42
C ILE A 41 -9.43 0.94 1.84
N SER A 42 -9.49 1.95 2.70
CA SER A 42 -9.66 3.35 2.34
C SER A 42 -8.31 4.06 2.18
N ASP A 43 -7.32 3.68 3.00
CA ASP A 43 -6.01 4.32 3.05
C ASP A 43 -4.87 3.34 3.42
N GLU A 44 -3.64 3.84 3.34
CA GLU A 44 -2.43 3.08 3.67
C GLU A 44 -2.37 2.70 5.16
N LYS A 45 -2.98 3.49 6.04
CA LYS A 45 -3.02 3.20 7.50
C LYS A 45 -3.89 2.00 7.83
N GLU A 46 -4.96 1.77 7.09
CA GLU A 46 -5.76 0.54 7.22
C GLU A 46 -4.95 -0.69 6.80
N LEU A 47 -4.20 -0.61 5.69
CA LEU A 47 -3.33 -1.71 5.25
C LEU A 47 -2.26 -2.05 6.30
N GLN A 48 -1.62 -1.04 6.90
CA GLN A 48 -0.68 -1.23 8.01
C GLN A 48 -1.35 -1.92 9.20
N GLY A 49 -2.59 -1.52 9.52
CA GLY A 49 -3.37 -2.13 10.60
C GLY A 49 -3.64 -3.62 10.35
N GLN A 50 -4.13 -3.94 9.15
CA GLN A 50 -4.42 -5.32 8.76
C GLN A 50 -3.16 -6.20 8.77
N LEU A 51 -2.04 -5.71 8.22
CA LEU A 51 -0.77 -6.45 8.26
C LEU A 51 -0.31 -6.67 9.70
N THR A 52 -0.42 -5.66 10.56
CA THR A 52 -0.03 -5.76 11.98
C THR A 52 -0.84 -6.84 12.69
N ILE A 53 -2.16 -6.90 12.45
CA ILE A 53 -3.05 -7.93 13.02
C ILE A 53 -2.64 -9.32 12.52
N PHE A 54 -2.42 -9.46 11.21
CA PHE A 54 -1.95 -10.71 10.59
C PHE A 54 -0.65 -11.20 11.25
N LEU A 55 0.36 -10.34 11.35
CA LEU A 55 1.65 -10.70 11.92
C LEU A 55 1.54 -11.06 13.40
N LYS A 56 0.76 -10.32 14.19
CA LYS A 56 0.57 -10.62 15.63
C LYS A 56 -0.15 -11.94 15.85
N THR A 57 -1.08 -12.28 14.96
CA THR A 57 -1.81 -13.56 15.00
C THR A 57 -0.92 -14.72 14.57
N ARG A 58 -0.14 -14.54 13.49
CA ARG A 58 0.71 -15.60 12.93
C ARG A 58 1.96 -15.86 13.77
N PHE A 59 2.51 -14.82 14.39
CA PHE A 59 3.75 -14.86 15.17
C PHE A 59 3.56 -14.25 16.57
N PRO A 60 2.74 -14.85 17.44
CA PRO A 60 2.38 -14.26 18.75
C PRO A 60 3.58 -14.05 19.68
N GLN A 61 4.65 -14.81 19.49
CA GLN A 61 5.90 -14.72 20.25
C GLN A 61 6.85 -13.62 19.74
N LYS A 62 6.58 -12.99 18.59
CA LYS A 62 7.42 -11.92 18.03
C LYS A 62 6.90 -10.55 18.49
N ASN A 63 7.82 -9.68 18.87
CA ASN A 63 7.51 -8.28 19.14
C ASN A 63 7.21 -7.57 17.80
N ILE A 64 6.02 -6.99 17.66
CA ILE A 64 5.57 -6.32 16.43
C ILE A 64 5.10 -4.92 16.81
N GLN A 65 5.74 -3.92 16.21
CA GLN A 65 5.51 -2.50 16.47
C GLN A 65 5.08 -1.81 15.17
N ARG A 66 4.25 -0.78 15.30
CA ARG A 66 3.73 0.02 14.19
C ARG A 66 4.23 1.46 14.32
N GLU A 67 4.48 2.13 13.19
CA GLU A 67 4.88 3.54 13.09
C GLU A 67 6.10 3.87 13.97
N VAL A 68 7.14 3.02 13.92
CA VAL A 68 8.36 3.14 14.74
C VAL A 68 9.22 4.29 14.24
N SER A 69 9.50 5.27 15.09
CA SER A 69 10.34 6.41 14.72
C SER A 69 11.81 6.00 14.59
N ILE A 70 12.46 6.49 13.54
CA ILE A 70 13.90 6.29 13.27
C ILE A 70 14.69 7.60 13.36
N GLY A 71 14.10 8.64 13.97
CA GLY A 71 14.66 9.98 13.99
C GLY A 71 14.32 10.81 12.75
N ARG A 72 14.70 12.10 12.77
CA ARG A 72 14.46 13.08 11.69
C ARG A 72 13.00 13.23 11.24
N GLY A 73 12.05 12.85 12.09
CA GLY A 73 10.61 12.87 11.78
C GLY A 73 10.12 11.65 10.99
N ASN A 74 10.99 10.72 10.61
CA ASN A 74 10.63 9.54 9.83
C ASN A 74 10.19 8.38 10.72
N ARG A 75 9.32 7.55 10.16
CA ARG A 75 8.72 6.39 10.83
C ARG A 75 8.61 5.23 9.87
N VAL A 76 9.05 4.06 10.31
CA VAL A 76 8.83 2.79 9.62
C VAL A 76 7.44 2.28 9.96
N ASP A 77 6.69 1.89 8.93
CA ASP A 77 5.30 1.46 9.09
C ASP A 77 5.12 0.29 10.05
N VAL A 78 5.89 -0.79 9.87
CA VAL A 78 5.86 -1.95 10.77
C VAL A 78 7.29 -2.46 11.00
N VAL A 79 7.63 -2.74 12.26
CA VAL A 79 8.91 -3.34 12.64
C VAL A 79 8.67 -4.62 13.43
N VAL A 80 9.33 -5.70 13.04
CA VAL A 80 9.29 -6.99 13.73
C VAL A 80 10.63 -7.23 14.44
N GLN A 81 10.55 -7.58 15.73
CA GLN A 81 11.68 -7.84 16.62
C GLN A 81 12.73 -6.71 16.61
N GLN A 82 12.29 -5.46 16.42
CA GLN A 82 13.13 -4.25 16.32
C GLN A 82 14.18 -4.30 15.19
N ARG A 83 14.04 -5.21 14.23
CA ARG A 83 15.13 -5.59 13.32
C ARG A 83 14.72 -5.80 11.88
N PHE A 84 13.46 -6.21 11.64
CA PHE A 84 12.92 -6.40 10.31
C PHE A 84 11.95 -5.26 10.03
N ALA A 85 12.29 -4.41 9.07
CA ALA A 85 11.50 -3.25 8.69
C ALA A 85 10.57 -3.60 7.52
N PHE A 86 9.31 -3.21 7.64
CA PHE A 86 8.30 -3.37 6.63
C PHE A 86 7.69 -2.01 6.32
N GLU A 87 7.78 -1.59 5.06
CA GLU A 87 7.20 -0.34 4.56
C GLU A 87 6.04 -0.66 3.62
N LEU A 88 4.89 -0.03 3.81
CA LEU A 88 3.68 -0.34 3.06
C LEU A 88 3.35 0.79 2.09
N LYS A 89 2.90 0.46 0.88
CA LYS A 89 2.52 1.46 -0.11
C LYS A 89 1.27 1.08 -0.88
N VAL A 90 0.38 2.06 -1.07
CA VAL A 90 -0.75 1.98 -2.01
C VAL A 90 -0.56 3.01 -3.12
N PRO A 91 0.27 2.72 -4.15
CA PRO A 91 0.62 3.70 -5.17
C PRO A 91 -0.57 4.05 -6.06
N ARG A 92 -0.70 5.34 -6.36
CA ARG A 92 -1.65 5.90 -7.34
C ARG A 92 -0.96 6.25 -8.65
N ASN A 93 0.36 6.41 -8.63
CA ASN A 93 1.15 6.77 -9.79
C ASN A 93 2.62 6.30 -9.64
N ARG A 94 3.43 6.52 -10.69
CA ARG A 94 4.86 6.20 -10.69
C ARG A 94 5.67 7.01 -9.67
N ILE A 95 5.24 8.22 -9.33
CA ILE A 95 5.95 9.10 -8.39
C ILE A 95 5.92 8.49 -6.99
N ASP A 96 4.81 7.87 -6.59
CA ASP A 96 4.69 7.18 -5.30
C ASP A 96 5.72 6.05 -5.16
N LEU A 97 5.93 5.27 -6.22
CA LEU A 97 6.94 4.21 -6.28
C LEU A 97 8.37 4.80 -6.24
N ARG A 98 8.63 5.87 -7.00
CA ARG A 98 9.93 6.56 -6.94
C ARG A 98 10.23 7.08 -5.53
N ASN A 99 9.25 7.66 -4.85
CA ASN A 99 9.44 8.23 -3.53
C ASN A 99 9.66 7.13 -2.48
N LEU A 100 9.02 5.97 -2.65
CA LEU A 100 9.27 4.80 -1.82
C LEU A 100 10.75 4.36 -1.88
N GLU A 101 11.41 4.46 -3.03
CA GLU A 101 12.86 4.18 -3.14
C GLU A 101 13.69 5.04 -2.18
N SER A 102 13.39 6.35 -2.11
CA SER A 102 14.07 7.28 -1.23
C SER A 102 13.86 6.91 0.24
N GLN A 103 12.62 6.57 0.62
CA GLN A 103 12.29 6.15 1.97
C GLN A 103 13.04 4.88 2.37
N LEU A 104 13.04 3.86 1.49
CA LEU A 104 13.76 2.62 1.73
C LEU A 104 15.26 2.83 1.86
N SER A 105 15.84 3.75 1.06
CA SER A 105 17.27 4.09 1.14
C SER A 105 17.66 4.63 2.51
N GLU A 106 16.81 5.45 3.13
CA GLU A 106 17.06 5.96 4.49
C GLU A 106 17.02 4.84 5.53
N TYR A 107 16.18 3.83 5.32
CA TYR A 107 16.04 2.72 6.28
C TYR A 107 17.26 1.80 6.29
N VAL A 108 18.04 1.75 5.20
CA VAL A 108 19.27 0.94 5.11
C VAL A 108 20.29 1.33 6.18
N GLU A 109 20.30 2.60 6.62
CA GLU A 109 21.18 3.07 7.70
C GLU A 109 20.85 2.40 9.04
N THR A 110 19.60 1.99 9.25
CA THR A 110 19.12 1.45 10.54
C THR A 110 18.84 -0.05 10.48
N TYR A 111 18.36 -0.57 9.35
CA TYR A 111 17.87 -1.93 9.22
C TYR A 111 18.58 -2.68 8.09
N GLN A 112 19.12 -3.86 8.41
CA GLN A 112 19.75 -4.74 7.42
C GLN A 112 18.73 -5.51 6.57
N ASN A 113 17.53 -5.74 7.11
CA ASN A 113 16.48 -6.55 6.50
C ASN A 113 15.22 -5.69 6.34
N ILE A 114 14.96 -5.26 5.11
CA ILE A 114 13.86 -4.38 4.74
C ILE A 114 12.98 -5.08 3.72
N CYS A 115 11.66 -4.96 3.88
CA CYS A 115 10.70 -5.41 2.89
C CYS A 115 9.69 -4.30 2.60
N SER A 116 9.49 -3.98 1.34
CA SER A 116 8.36 -3.17 0.91
C SER A 116 7.16 -4.07 0.57
N ILE A 117 5.96 -3.61 0.91
CA ILE A 117 4.70 -4.28 0.58
C ILE A 117 3.86 -3.29 -0.22
N VAL A 118 3.69 -3.58 -1.50
CA VAL A 118 3.03 -2.69 -2.45
C VAL A 118 1.68 -3.29 -2.83
N LEU A 119 0.59 -2.64 -2.43
CA LEU A 119 -0.76 -3.03 -2.82
C LEU A 119 -1.19 -2.28 -4.08
N ILE A 120 -1.34 -3.03 -5.18
CA ILE A 120 -1.73 -2.51 -6.49
C ILE A 120 -3.24 -2.56 -6.62
N LEU A 121 -3.88 -1.38 -6.60
CA LEU A 121 -5.31 -1.23 -6.88
C LEU A 121 -5.58 -0.99 -8.38
N ASP A 122 -4.69 -0.26 -9.05
CA ASP A 122 -4.73 -0.07 -10.50
C ASP A 122 -3.73 -1.01 -11.19
N GLN A 123 -4.26 -1.93 -11.98
CA GLN A 123 -3.50 -2.91 -12.73
C GLN A 123 -2.50 -2.29 -13.72
N SER A 124 -2.73 -1.05 -14.17
CA SER A 124 -1.82 -0.32 -15.06
C SER A 124 -0.44 -0.09 -14.41
N LEU A 125 -0.40 -0.01 -13.07
CA LEU A 125 0.82 0.20 -12.30
C LEU A 125 1.62 -1.07 -12.06
N LEU A 126 1.08 -2.26 -12.35
CA LEU A 126 1.75 -3.52 -12.00
C LEU A 126 3.14 -3.65 -12.64
N ALA A 127 3.25 -3.37 -13.94
CA ALA A 127 4.54 -3.49 -14.64
C ALA A 127 5.57 -2.49 -14.09
N ILE A 128 5.12 -1.28 -13.77
CA ILE A 128 5.96 -0.23 -13.19
C ILE A 128 6.40 -0.64 -11.76
N ALA A 129 5.49 -1.18 -10.96
CA ALA A 129 5.80 -1.67 -9.61
C ALA A 129 6.82 -2.82 -9.64
N GLN A 130 6.75 -3.71 -10.64
CA GLN A 130 7.75 -4.77 -10.83
C GLN A 130 9.13 -4.22 -11.21
N GLU A 131 9.20 -3.19 -12.07
CA GLU A 131 10.45 -2.50 -12.38
C GLU A 131 11.07 -1.89 -11.11
N TYR A 132 10.26 -1.17 -10.33
CA TYR A 132 10.71 -0.57 -9.08
C TYR A 132 11.08 -1.59 -8.00
N ALA A 133 10.39 -2.73 -7.92
CA ALA A 133 10.78 -3.83 -7.04
C ALA A 133 12.22 -4.29 -7.30
N GLY A 134 12.63 -4.35 -8.58
CA GLY A 134 14.02 -4.63 -8.95
C GLY A 134 14.99 -3.54 -8.49
N LYS A 135 14.59 -2.26 -8.58
CA LYS A 135 15.38 -1.13 -8.09
C LYS A 135 15.53 -1.15 -6.57
N TYR A 136 14.45 -1.39 -5.82
CA TYR A 136 14.50 -1.48 -4.36
C TYR A 136 15.43 -2.60 -3.90
N GLN A 137 15.40 -3.75 -4.57
CA GLN A 137 16.31 -4.86 -4.27
C GLN A 137 17.77 -4.51 -4.58
N THR A 138 18.03 -3.79 -5.66
CA THR A 138 19.40 -3.45 -6.11
C THR A 138 20.00 -2.30 -5.30
N ASN A 139 19.22 -1.24 -5.08
CA ASN A 139 19.70 0.01 -4.52
C ASN A 139 19.58 0.05 -2.99
N CYS A 140 18.56 -0.63 -2.43
CA CYS A 140 18.27 -0.58 -1.00
C CYS A 140 18.36 -1.96 -0.31
N ASN A 141 18.71 -3.02 -1.04
CA ASN A 141 18.65 -4.41 -0.55
C ASN A 141 17.27 -4.76 0.05
N ALA A 142 16.21 -4.12 -0.43
CA ALA A 142 14.85 -4.28 0.08
C ALA A 142 14.09 -5.32 -0.74
N ARG A 143 13.57 -6.35 -0.07
CA ARG A 143 12.63 -7.30 -0.66
C ARG A 143 11.33 -6.57 -1.00
N THR A 144 10.58 -7.06 -1.97
CA THR A 144 9.28 -6.46 -2.34
C THR A 144 8.23 -7.55 -2.49
N ILE A 145 7.10 -7.36 -1.82
CA ILE A 145 5.87 -8.15 -2.02
C ILE A 145 4.88 -7.26 -2.76
N ILE A 146 4.42 -7.70 -3.93
CA ILE A 146 3.38 -6.99 -4.69
C ILE A 146 2.06 -7.73 -4.47
N LEU A 147 1.14 -7.09 -3.78
CA LEU A 147 -0.21 -7.60 -3.55
C LEU A 147 -1.12 -7.06 -4.66
N GLY A 148 -1.82 -7.95 -5.36
CA GLY A 148 -2.87 -7.54 -6.28
C GLY A 148 -4.16 -7.26 -5.51
N GLY A 149 -4.72 -6.05 -5.63
CA GLY A 149 -6.06 -5.74 -5.16
C GLY A 149 -7.03 -6.76 -5.71
N GLY A 150 -7.75 -7.45 -4.83
CA GLY A 150 -8.42 -8.71 -5.11
C GLY A 150 -9.40 -8.67 -6.28
N VAL A 151 -8.91 -8.87 -7.50
CA VAL A 151 -9.60 -9.63 -8.54
C VAL A 151 -8.83 -10.94 -8.65
N LYS A 152 -9.18 -11.88 -7.78
CA LYS A 152 -8.76 -13.28 -7.94
C LYS A 152 -9.34 -13.75 -9.28
N ARG A 153 -8.55 -13.69 -10.36
CA ARG A 153 -8.82 -14.50 -11.54
C ARG A 153 -8.81 -15.93 -11.04
N ASN A 154 -9.99 -16.55 -11.00
CA ASN A 154 -10.12 -17.99 -10.87
C ASN A 154 -9.17 -18.61 -11.88
N GLN A 155 -8.02 -19.10 -11.41
CA GLN A 155 -7.25 -20.06 -12.17
C GLN A 155 -8.12 -21.31 -12.19
N LYS A 156 -9.04 -21.35 -13.16
CA LYS A 156 -9.75 -22.55 -13.55
C LYS A 156 -8.64 -23.56 -13.81
N ARG A 157 -8.43 -24.47 -12.86
CA ARG A 157 -7.51 -25.61 -12.99
C ARG A 157 -7.80 -26.19 -14.36
N ARG A 158 -6.91 -25.96 -15.32
CA ARG A 158 -6.93 -26.69 -16.59
C ARG A 158 -6.56 -28.11 -16.21
N LYS A 159 -7.54 -28.89 -15.78
CA LYS A 159 -7.49 -30.33 -15.96
C LYS A 159 -7.33 -30.51 -17.46
N SER A 160 -6.13 -30.84 -17.90
CA SER A 160 -5.87 -31.35 -19.23
C SER A 160 -6.63 -32.66 -19.37
N HIS A 161 -7.92 -32.57 -19.67
CA HIS A 161 -8.65 -33.68 -20.26
C HIS A 161 -8.21 -33.71 -21.72
N THR A 162 -7.25 -34.58 -22.01
CA THR A 162 -7.13 -35.21 -23.31
C THR A 162 -8.47 -35.89 -23.60
N SER A 163 -9.30 -35.27 -24.43
CA SER A 163 -10.50 -35.89 -24.98
C SER A 163 -10.13 -36.62 -26.26
N PRO A 164 -10.39 -37.93 -26.39
CA PRO A 164 -10.33 -38.61 -27.66
C PRO A 164 -11.46 -38.12 -28.57
N ARG A 165 -11.05 -37.71 -29.77
CA ARG A 165 -11.88 -37.40 -30.92
C ARG A 165 -12.78 -38.59 -31.25
N HIS A 166 -14.10 -38.44 -31.13
CA HIS A 166 -15.05 -39.32 -31.81
C HIS A 166 -16.17 -38.50 -32.46
N GLN A 167 -16.19 -38.52 -33.79
CA GLN A 167 -17.28 -37.98 -34.61
C GLN A 167 -18.47 -38.96 -34.58
N LYS A 168 -19.70 -38.42 -34.54
CA LYS A 168 -20.83 -38.91 -35.34
C LYS A 168 -21.97 -37.89 -35.39
N ARG A 169 -22.74 -38.00 -36.46
CA ARG A 169 -23.56 -36.98 -37.14
C ARG A 169 -25.07 -37.14 -36.87
N TYR A 170 -25.80 -36.07 -37.20
CA TYR A 170 -27.20 -35.93 -37.71
C TYR A 170 -28.38 -35.60 -36.77
N SER A 171 -29.07 -34.50 -37.18
CA SER A 171 -30.50 -34.11 -37.12
C SER A 171 -31.25 -34.18 -35.78
N THR A 172 -32.16 -33.28 -35.40
CA THR A 172 -33.29 -32.65 -36.14
C THR A 172 -33.75 -31.41 -35.36
N GLY A 173 -34.29 -30.40 -36.04
CA GLY A 173 -34.76 -29.17 -35.40
C GLY A 173 -36.13 -29.31 -34.72
N ILE A 174 -36.35 -28.51 -33.66
CA ILE A 174 -37.67 -28.05 -33.18
C ILE A 174 -37.50 -26.63 -32.60
N ARG A 175 -38.25 -25.66 -33.15
CA ARG A 175 -38.60 -24.37 -32.53
C ARG A 175 -39.88 -24.57 -31.72
N ILE A 176 -40.06 -23.83 -30.62
CA ILE A 176 -41.29 -23.37 -29.89
C ILE A 176 -40.81 -23.02 -28.46
N GLY A 177 -41.16 -21.95 -27.76
CA GLY A 177 -42.06 -20.81 -27.92
C GLY A 177 -41.97 -19.98 -26.62
N THR A 178 -42.00 -18.66 -26.72
CA THR A 178 -42.04 -17.72 -25.59
C THR A 178 -43.42 -17.71 -24.93
N LYS A 179 -43.49 -17.62 -23.59
CA LYS A 179 -44.57 -16.98 -22.78
C LYS A 179 -44.42 -17.26 -21.28
N SER A 180 -44.03 -16.26 -20.50
CA SER A 180 -44.38 -16.18 -19.07
C SER A 180 -44.31 -14.74 -18.52
N ASN A 181 -44.95 -13.79 -19.21
CA ASN A 181 -45.39 -12.53 -18.60
C ASN A 181 -46.64 -12.78 -17.73
N LYS A 182 -46.47 -13.51 -16.62
CA LYS A 182 -47.50 -13.75 -15.60
C LYS A 182 -47.17 -13.16 -14.23
N ILE A 183 -46.11 -12.36 -14.15
CA ILE A 183 -45.66 -11.72 -12.89
C ILE A 183 -46.16 -10.27 -12.77
N VAL A 184 -46.53 -9.63 -13.89
CA VAL A 184 -46.85 -8.18 -13.93
C VAL A 184 -48.27 -7.86 -13.42
N GLN A 185 -49.18 -8.83 -13.40
CA GLN A 185 -50.56 -8.60 -12.93
C GLN A 185 -50.72 -8.65 -11.40
N GLY A 186 -49.80 -9.27 -10.66
CA GLY A 186 -49.88 -9.35 -9.20
C GLY A 186 -49.38 -8.10 -8.46
N ILE A 187 -48.59 -7.23 -9.11
CA ILE A 187 -47.95 -6.08 -8.48
C ILE A 187 -48.89 -4.85 -8.47
N GLN A 188 -49.82 -4.75 -9.42
CA GLN A 188 -50.75 -3.62 -9.53
C GLN A 188 -51.88 -3.65 -8.48
N GLU A 189 -52.19 -4.83 -7.94
CA GLU A 189 -53.30 -5.02 -6.99
C GLU A 189 -52.87 -4.69 -5.55
N VAL A 190 -51.59 -4.87 -5.22
CA VAL A 190 -51.02 -4.51 -3.91
C VAL A 190 -50.82 -2.99 -3.77
N MET A 191 -50.51 -2.28 -4.85
CA MET A 191 -50.33 -0.82 -4.85
C MET A 191 -51.63 -0.05 -4.55
N LYS A 192 -52.80 -0.57 -4.96
CA LYS A 192 -54.12 0.05 -4.66
C LYS A 192 -54.53 -0.08 -3.20
N ILE A 193 -54.03 -1.08 -2.48
CA ILE A 193 -54.35 -1.28 -1.05
C ILE A 193 -53.56 -0.29 -0.19
N ILE A 194 -52.32 0.02 -0.57
CA ILE A 194 -51.44 0.94 0.19
C ILE A 194 -51.90 2.41 0.06
N GLU A 195 -52.47 2.81 -1.08
CA GLU A 195 -53.02 4.17 -1.28
C GLU A 195 -54.29 4.46 -0.46
N SER A 196 -54.95 3.43 0.10
CA SER A 196 -56.17 3.59 0.91
C SER A 196 -55.90 3.83 2.41
N PHE A 197 -54.64 3.76 2.87
CA PHE A 197 -54.28 3.82 4.29
C PHE A 197 -53.45 5.05 4.70
N SER A 198 -53.35 6.08 3.87
CA SER A 198 -52.59 7.30 4.22
C SER A 198 -53.34 8.58 3.84
N GLN A 199 -54.38 8.89 4.61
CA GLN A 199 -54.92 10.24 4.73
C GLN A 199 -55.09 10.56 6.22
N SER A 200 -54.11 11.25 6.79
CA SER A 200 -54.32 12.12 7.95
C SER A 200 -53.50 13.39 7.79
N ASP A 201 -54.24 14.44 7.47
CA ASP A 201 -54.05 15.87 7.70
C ASP A 201 -52.70 16.37 8.26
N THR A 202 -51.98 17.15 7.44
CA THR A 202 -51.44 18.47 7.87
C THR A 202 -51.12 19.35 6.65
N LYS A 203 -51.53 20.63 6.75
CA LYS A 203 -51.47 21.67 5.71
C LYS A 203 -50.03 22.12 5.38
N PRO A 204 -49.72 22.51 4.12
CA PRO A 204 -48.43 23.11 3.78
C PRO A 204 -48.44 24.65 3.92
N THR A 205 -47.60 25.18 4.80
CA THR A 205 -47.36 26.62 4.94
C THR A 205 -46.20 27.04 4.04
N LYS A 206 -46.47 27.93 3.08
CA LYS A 206 -45.45 28.65 2.31
C LYS A 206 -44.65 29.57 3.25
N GLN A 207 -43.33 29.41 3.34
CA GLN A 207 -42.46 30.49 3.77
C GLN A 207 -41.28 30.70 2.83
N LYS A 208 -41.11 31.99 2.53
CA LYS A 208 -40.15 32.63 1.63
C LYS A 208 -38.72 32.49 2.12
N ASN A 209 -37.84 32.43 1.13
CA ASN A 209 -36.45 32.88 1.14
C ASN A 209 -36.12 33.94 2.21
N GLN A 210 -35.14 33.64 3.06
CA GLN A 210 -34.29 34.65 3.66
C GLN A 210 -32.82 34.33 3.37
N SER A 211 -32.30 35.11 2.42
CA SER A 211 -30.88 35.31 2.21
C SER A 211 -30.26 35.92 3.48
N LYS A 212 -29.17 35.32 3.97
CA LYS A 212 -28.24 35.98 4.89
C LYS A 212 -26.81 35.76 4.39
N ASN A 213 -26.29 36.83 3.81
CA ASN A 213 -24.91 37.11 3.48
C ASN A 213 -23.92 36.56 4.52
N ARG A 214 -23.08 35.60 4.10
CA ARG A 214 -21.82 35.30 4.80
C ARG A 214 -20.68 35.88 3.97
N LYS A 215 -20.02 36.85 4.58
CA LYS A 215 -18.90 37.66 4.08
C LYS A 215 -17.88 36.82 3.32
N GLN A 216 -17.59 37.23 2.09
CA GLN A 216 -16.41 36.82 1.33
C GLN A 216 -15.16 37.20 2.13
N LYS A 217 -14.33 36.21 2.47
CA LYS A 217 -13.00 36.44 3.01
C LYS A 217 -12.05 36.47 1.81
N LYS A 218 -11.58 37.68 1.46
CA LYS A 218 -10.48 37.87 0.50
C LYS A 218 -9.27 37.08 0.97
N TYR A 219 -8.80 36.14 0.15
CA TYR A 219 -7.43 35.65 0.26
C TYR A 219 -6.53 36.73 -0.35
N HIS A 220 -5.64 37.27 0.47
CA HIS A 220 -4.44 37.93 -0.02
C HIS A 220 -3.45 36.81 -0.32
N ASP A 221 -3.12 36.65 -1.60
CA ASP A 221 -1.85 36.05 -1.99
C ASP A 221 -0.75 36.95 -1.39
N ASP A 222 0.13 36.37 -0.57
CA ASP A 222 1.54 36.74 -0.42
C ASP A 222 2.24 35.80 0.59
N ASP A 223 3.15 34.99 0.03
CA ASP A 223 4.28 34.26 0.65
C ASP A 223 4.03 32.97 1.50
N PRO A 224 4.06 31.77 0.88
CA PRO A 224 3.88 30.49 1.58
C PRO A 224 5.15 29.95 2.27
N PHE A 225 6.29 30.66 2.26
CA PHE A 225 7.56 30.13 2.76
C PHE A 225 8.20 30.88 3.92
N GLY A 226 7.58 31.91 4.49
CA GLY A 226 7.99 32.48 5.79
C GLY A 226 9.49 32.77 5.91
N LEU A 227 10.13 33.25 4.84
CA LEU A 227 11.57 33.46 4.76
C LEU A 227 12.05 34.78 5.38
N ASN A 228 11.15 35.65 5.82
CA ASN A 228 11.52 36.93 6.44
C ASN A 228 11.71 36.82 7.96
N LYS A 229 12.71 36.04 8.41
CA LYS A 229 13.22 36.10 9.80
C LYS A 229 14.72 35.84 9.99
N PHE A 230 15.55 35.95 8.95
CA PHE A 230 17.00 35.82 9.12
C PHE A 230 17.79 36.70 8.15
N THR A 231 17.73 38.02 8.33
CA THR A 231 18.77 38.92 7.82
C THR A 231 18.98 40.05 8.81
N ASP A 232 19.62 39.74 9.94
CA ASP A 232 20.39 40.72 10.71
C ASP A 232 21.50 39.97 11.43
N ASN A 233 22.73 40.42 11.21
CA ASN A 233 24.03 39.90 11.70
C ASN A 233 24.72 38.84 10.82
N PHE A 234 25.25 39.26 9.66
CA PHE A 234 26.59 38.86 9.22
C PHE A 234 27.13 39.91 8.22
N LYS A 235 27.83 40.93 8.74
CA LYS A 235 28.76 41.72 7.94
C LYS A 235 30.02 40.86 7.75
N ILE A 236 30.24 40.37 6.54
CA ILE A 236 31.54 39.80 6.16
C ILE A 236 32.24 40.83 5.29
N ASN A 237 33.36 41.33 5.79
CA ASN A 237 34.29 42.20 5.07
C ASN A 237 34.85 41.42 3.88
N SER A 238 34.54 41.86 2.67
CA SER A 238 35.14 41.38 1.43
C SER A 238 36.41 42.19 1.15
N GLU A 239 37.55 41.78 1.69
CA GLU A 239 38.87 42.20 1.21
C GLU A 239 39.92 41.17 1.65
N SER A 240 40.91 40.93 0.78
CA SER A 240 42.04 40.00 0.88
C SER A 240 41.77 38.50 0.69
N PHE A 241 41.81 38.03 -0.57
CA PHE A 241 42.55 36.81 -0.94
C PHE A 241 42.74 36.72 -2.46
N PHE A 242 43.48 37.68 -3.02
CA PHE A 242 44.22 37.47 -4.27
C PHE A 242 45.71 37.54 -3.91
N ASP A 243 46.52 36.81 -4.66
CA ASP A 243 47.95 36.60 -4.53
C ASP A 243 48.38 35.50 -3.55
N LEU A 244 48.66 34.32 -4.10
CA LEU A 244 49.96 33.66 -4.03
C LEU A 244 49.87 32.30 -4.76
N ASP A 245 50.39 32.25 -5.98
CA ASP A 245 51.24 31.14 -6.44
C ASP A 245 51.80 31.45 -7.84
N LYS A 246 52.94 32.15 -7.82
CA LYS A 246 53.91 32.20 -8.91
C LYS A 246 55.30 32.01 -8.30
N LYS A 247 55.95 30.91 -8.70
CA LYS A 247 57.41 30.61 -8.65
C LYS A 247 57.94 30.39 -7.22
N GLU A 248 58.72 29.36 -6.93
CA GLU A 248 59.82 28.73 -7.69
C GLU A 248 59.77 27.20 -7.72
#